data_AF-A0A4R8T607-F1
#
_entry.id   AF-A0A4R8T607-F1
#
_cell.length_a   1.000
_cell.length_b   1.000
_cell.length_c   1.000
_cell.angle_alpha   90.00
_cell.angle_beta   90.00
_cell.angle_gamma   90.00
#
_symmetry.space_group_name_H-M   'P 1'
#
loop_
_entity.id
_entity.type
_entity.pdbx_description
1 polymer ?
#
loop_
_entity_poly.entity_id
_entity_poly.type
_entity_poly.pdbx_seq_one_letter_code
_entity_poly.pdbx_strand_id
1 'polypeptide(L)'
;MDPSPAVAALPAYKTLDAFMYPYQRGRPVSPESLEKEIDAVVKAFVDLARKAESELEDFLWDTYNAIFTVAKGTPYSRQTPLVQFVYRLRETTATGSDGQALHIKESVVWKDLPTFGWVARDLFNFGTPISPTFDEKAHSLLNLNHFFAELYGRAELDGSTPHPFDFSNFAVWTLRDVFEVEHPEGTDLGLAGLAAFHWLEQGLMNFAKLAQNDFKLEGKVGAPGSKFADRDWKGFEVDRVNVWAVGLKEMAFESDAAMAAEKAAEAAKAVKDATDSETKEAK
;
A
#
# COMPACT_ATOMS: atom_id res chain seq x y z
N MET A 1 16.15 -10.05 3.68
CA MET A 1 16.34 -9.90 5.13
C MET A 1 15.55 -10.99 5.83
N ASP A 2 16.22 -11.81 6.63
CA ASP A 2 15.56 -12.88 7.38
C ASP A 2 14.69 -12.29 8.51
N PRO A 3 13.55 -12.93 8.83
CA PRO A 3 12.72 -12.53 9.98
C PRO A 3 13.54 -12.61 11.27
N SER A 4 13.23 -11.74 12.24
CA SER A 4 13.79 -11.91 13.59
C SER A 4 13.33 -13.26 14.17
N PRO A 5 14.09 -13.88 15.10
CA PRO A 5 13.67 -15.14 15.71
C PRO A 5 12.29 -15.07 16.37
N ALA A 6 11.93 -13.91 16.94
CA ALA A 6 10.61 -13.68 17.52
C ALA A 6 9.50 -13.74 16.45
N VAL A 7 9.67 -13.03 15.33
CA VAL A 7 8.70 -13.04 14.21
C VAL A 7 8.63 -14.43 13.56
N ALA A 8 9.77 -15.08 13.34
CA ALA A 8 9.83 -16.41 12.75
C ALA A 8 9.12 -17.48 13.59
N ALA A 9 9.02 -17.26 14.92
CA ALA A 9 8.33 -18.17 15.82
C ALA A 9 6.80 -18.04 15.77
N LEU A 10 6.27 -16.90 15.30
CA LEU A 10 4.85 -16.60 15.28
C LEU A 10 4.06 -17.61 14.43
N PRO A 11 2.89 -18.10 14.90
CA PRO A 11 2.03 -18.97 14.11
C PRO A 11 1.62 -18.34 12.78
N ALA A 12 1.24 -17.06 12.80
CA ALA A 12 0.85 -16.32 11.60
C ALA A 12 2.00 -16.25 10.57
N TYR A 13 3.24 -16.00 11.01
CA TYR A 13 4.41 -16.00 10.13
C TYR A 13 4.61 -17.36 9.49
N LYS A 14 4.66 -18.44 10.29
CA LYS A 14 4.86 -19.80 9.77
C LYS A 14 3.80 -20.20 8.74
N THR A 15 2.54 -19.86 9.01
CA THR A 15 1.43 -20.13 8.08
C THR A 15 1.59 -19.35 6.77
N LEU A 16 1.92 -18.07 6.83
CA LEU A 16 2.11 -17.25 5.63
C LEU A 16 3.38 -17.58 4.85
N ASP A 17 4.49 -17.84 5.54
CA ASP A 17 5.76 -18.23 4.94
C ASP A 17 5.59 -19.53 4.14
N ALA A 18 4.93 -20.53 4.73
CA ALA A 18 4.61 -21.78 4.04
C ALA A 18 3.70 -21.58 2.82
N PHE A 19 2.69 -20.70 2.93
CA PHE A 19 1.82 -20.34 1.82
C PHE A 19 2.58 -19.63 0.70
N MET A 20 3.44 -18.67 1.04
CA MET A 20 4.16 -17.83 0.08
C MET A 20 5.39 -18.51 -0.54
N TYR A 21 5.96 -19.51 0.13
CA TYR A 21 7.19 -20.18 -0.29
C TYR A 21 7.19 -20.66 -1.76
N PRO A 22 6.14 -21.28 -2.30
CA PRO A 22 6.11 -21.68 -3.71
C PRO A 22 6.09 -20.48 -4.67
N TYR A 23 5.35 -19.43 -4.33
CA TYR A 23 5.19 -18.22 -5.15
C TYR A 23 6.46 -17.38 -5.18
N GLN A 24 7.16 -17.29 -4.04
CA GLN A 24 8.47 -16.67 -3.95
C GLN A 24 9.50 -17.31 -4.89
N ARG A 25 9.28 -18.57 -5.31
CA ARG A 25 10.13 -19.30 -6.26
C ARG A 25 9.58 -19.35 -7.69
N GLY A 26 8.52 -18.60 -7.98
CA GLY A 26 7.94 -18.49 -9.32
C GLY A 26 7.11 -19.71 -9.73
N ARG A 27 6.50 -20.44 -8.78
CA ARG A 27 5.56 -21.51 -9.11
C ARG A 27 4.39 -20.93 -9.93
N PRO A 28 4.11 -21.45 -11.13
CA PRO A 28 2.88 -21.16 -11.82
C PRO A 28 1.72 -21.86 -11.10
N VAL A 29 0.66 -21.11 -10.80
CA VAL A 29 -0.54 -21.62 -10.13
C VAL A 29 -1.75 -21.14 -10.90
N SER A 30 -2.73 -22.02 -11.12
CA SER A 30 -4.00 -21.61 -11.75
C SER A 30 -4.79 -20.70 -10.79
N PRO A 31 -5.59 -19.76 -11.30
CA PRO A 31 -6.42 -18.91 -10.45
C PRO A 31 -7.26 -19.69 -9.42
N GLU A 32 -7.88 -20.81 -9.84
CA GLU A 32 -8.75 -21.62 -8.97
C GLU A 32 -7.96 -22.32 -7.86
N SER A 33 -6.73 -22.75 -8.17
CA SER A 33 -5.85 -23.37 -7.17
C SER A 33 -5.39 -22.34 -6.14
N LEU A 34 -5.07 -21.13 -6.60
CA LEU A 34 -4.68 -20.02 -5.74
C LEU A 34 -5.83 -19.59 -4.82
N GLU A 35 -7.05 -19.46 -5.34
CA GLU A 35 -8.24 -19.15 -4.53
C GLU A 35 -8.44 -20.17 -3.40
N LYS A 36 -8.34 -21.47 -3.70
CA LYS A 36 -8.47 -22.52 -2.70
C LYS A 36 -7.35 -22.47 -1.65
N GLU A 37 -6.11 -22.19 -2.07
CA GLU A 37 -4.98 -22.02 -1.16
C GLU A 37 -5.18 -20.79 -0.25
N ILE A 38 -5.69 -19.68 -0.79
CA ILE A 38 -6.03 -18.47 -0.04
C ILE A 38 -7.13 -18.76 0.99
N ASP A 39 -8.23 -19.40 0.60
CA ASP A 39 -9.33 -19.72 1.50
C ASP A 39 -8.87 -20.60 2.68
N ALA A 40 -7.95 -21.53 2.43
CA ALA A 40 -7.37 -22.36 3.49
C ALA A 40 -6.52 -21.54 4.47
N VAL A 41 -5.72 -20.60 3.98
CA VAL A 41 -4.88 -19.72 4.81
C VAL A 41 -5.73 -18.72 5.59
N VAL A 42 -6.76 -18.14 4.97
CA VAL A 42 -7.74 -17.27 5.64
C VAL A 42 -8.44 -18.00 6.76
N LYS A 43 -8.89 -19.25 6.52
CA LYS A 43 -9.46 -20.08 7.59
C LYS A 43 -8.47 -20.29 8.74
N ALA A 44 -7.20 -20.53 8.44
CA ALA A 44 -6.18 -20.67 9.48
C ALA A 44 -6.02 -19.38 10.31
N PHE A 45 -6.09 -18.19 9.69
CA PHE A 45 -6.02 -16.90 10.39
C PHE A 45 -7.26 -16.65 11.28
N VAL A 46 -8.45 -17.02 10.81
CA VAL A 46 -9.67 -17.01 11.64
C VAL A 46 -9.53 -17.94 12.84
N ASP A 47 -9.02 -19.16 12.64
CA ASP A 47 -8.80 -20.11 13.74
C ASP A 47 -7.73 -19.61 14.73
N LEU A 48 -6.68 -18.91 14.25
CA LEU A 48 -5.66 -18.29 15.10
C LEU A 48 -6.24 -17.15 15.94
N ALA A 49 -7.04 -16.26 15.35
CA ALA A 49 -7.70 -15.18 16.08
C ALA A 49 -8.62 -15.72 17.19
N ARG A 50 -9.40 -16.76 16.91
CA ARG A 50 -10.24 -17.41 17.93
C ARG A 50 -9.43 -17.96 19.10
N LYS A 51 -8.30 -18.61 18.82
CA LYS A 51 -7.41 -19.15 19.88
C LYS A 51 -6.78 -18.06 20.73
N ALA A 52 -6.62 -16.86 20.18
CA ALA A 52 -6.03 -15.70 20.84
C ALA A 52 -7.08 -14.75 21.41
N GLU A 53 -8.33 -15.18 21.62
CA GLU A 53 -9.43 -14.29 22.03
C GLU A 53 -9.16 -13.47 23.31
N SER A 54 -8.33 -13.99 24.22
CA SER A 54 -7.94 -13.30 25.45
C SER A 54 -6.77 -12.32 25.29
N GLU A 55 -6.05 -12.38 24.18
CA GLU A 55 -4.80 -11.63 23.91
C GLU A 55 -4.83 -11.01 22.50
N LEU A 56 -6.03 -10.58 22.07
CA LEU A 56 -6.32 -10.13 20.71
C LEU A 56 -5.44 -8.98 20.22
N GLU A 57 -5.17 -7.98 21.06
CA GLU A 57 -4.35 -6.82 20.67
C GLU A 57 -2.91 -7.24 20.31
N ASP A 58 -2.26 -8.01 21.19
CA ASP A 58 -0.90 -8.53 20.99
C ASP A 58 -0.86 -9.48 19.79
N PHE A 59 -1.85 -10.38 19.68
CA PHE A 59 -1.96 -11.28 18.54
C PHE A 59 -2.09 -10.54 17.20
N LEU A 60 -2.89 -9.48 17.14
CA LEU A 60 -3.05 -8.69 15.92
C LEU A 60 -1.77 -7.94 15.57
N TRP A 61 -1.13 -7.32 16.56
CA TRP A 61 0.17 -6.67 16.38
C TRP A 61 1.20 -7.63 15.77
N ASP A 62 1.33 -8.82 16.36
CA ASP A 62 2.25 -9.85 15.90
C ASP A 62 1.89 -10.36 14.50
N THR A 63 0.59 -10.56 14.25
CA THR A 63 0.08 -11.03 12.96
C THR A 63 0.36 -10.02 11.84
N TYR A 64 0.17 -8.73 12.08
CA TYR A 64 0.48 -7.70 11.09
C TYR A 64 1.98 -7.58 10.85
N ASN A 65 2.80 -7.65 11.89
CA ASN A 65 4.25 -7.72 11.73
C ASN A 65 4.69 -8.94 10.91
N ALA A 66 4.04 -10.10 11.08
CA ALA A 66 4.27 -11.27 10.27
C ALA A 66 3.91 -11.04 8.79
N ILE A 67 2.73 -10.48 8.49
CA ILE A 67 2.32 -10.12 7.12
C ILE A 67 3.34 -9.19 6.46
N PHE A 68 3.73 -8.11 7.14
CA PHE A 68 4.67 -7.15 6.59
C PHE A 68 6.09 -7.71 6.46
N THR A 69 6.49 -8.65 7.32
CA THR A 69 7.77 -9.35 7.18
C THR A 69 7.78 -10.24 5.95
N VAL A 70 6.69 -10.98 5.69
CA VAL A 70 6.54 -11.78 4.47
C VAL A 70 6.51 -10.88 3.22
N ALA A 71 5.85 -9.71 3.30
CA ALA A 71 5.88 -8.72 2.22
C ALA A 71 7.30 -8.23 1.92
N LYS A 72 8.08 -7.85 2.95
CA LYS A 72 9.49 -7.43 2.81
C LYS A 72 10.37 -8.52 2.16
N GLY A 73 10.12 -9.79 2.50
CA GLY A 73 10.86 -10.94 1.98
C GLY A 73 10.42 -11.41 0.58
N THR A 74 9.27 -10.97 0.09
CA THR A 74 8.72 -11.38 -1.19
C THR A 74 9.00 -10.32 -2.25
N PRO A 75 9.70 -10.65 -3.37
CA PRO A 75 9.92 -9.72 -4.47
C PRO A 75 8.60 -9.10 -4.93
N TYR A 76 8.57 -7.79 -5.18
CA TYR A 76 7.35 -7.07 -5.55
C TYR A 76 6.57 -7.72 -6.71
N SER A 77 7.27 -8.25 -7.72
CA SER A 77 6.68 -8.97 -8.86
C SER A 77 5.98 -10.31 -8.52
N ARG A 78 6.03 -10.74 -7.26
CA ARG A 78 5.49 -12.02 -6.76
C ARG A 78 4.56 -11.84 -5.57
N GLN A 79 4.11 -10.62 -5.28
CA GLN A 79 3.29 -10.32 -4.10
C GLN A 79 1.78 -10.52 -4.29
N THR A 80 1.31 -10.72 -5.53
CA THR A 80 -0.13 -10.85 -5.82
C THR A 80 -0.87 -11.86 -4.91
N PRO A 81 -0.34 -13.07 -4.64
CA PRO A 81 -0.99 -14.02 -3.71
C PRO A 81 -1.14 -13.47 -2.28
N LEU A 82 -0.14 -12.72 -1.79
CA LEU A 82 -0.19 -12.12 -0.46
C LEU A 82 -1.22 -10.99 -0.39
N VAL A 83 -1.28 -10.16 -1.43
CA VAL A 83 -2.27 -9.08 -1.53
C VAL A 83 -3.69 -9.65 -1.55
N GLN A 84 -3.94 -10.65 -2.40
CA GLN A 84 -5.24 -11.33 -2.47
C GLN A 84 -5.63 -11.99 -1.15
N PHE A 85 -4.67 -12.60 -0.44
CA PHE A 85 -4.89 -13.14 0.90
C PHE A 85 -5.40 -12.05 1.88
N VAL A 86 -4.75 -10.89 1.94
CA VAL A 86 -5.15 -9.82 2.88
C VAL A 86 -6.53 -9.25 2.53
N TYR A 87 -6.86 -9.17 1.24
CA TYR A 87 -8.21 -8.83 0.78
C TYR A 87 -9.25 -9.85 1.21
N ARG A 88 -9.01 -11.14 0.93
CA ARG A 88 -9.94 -12.22 1.31
C ARG A 88 -10.07 -12.33 2.82
N LEU A 89 -9.02 -12.06 3.60
CA LEU A 89 -9.09 -12.00 5.06
C LEU A 89 -10.10 -10.92 5.50
N ARG A 90 -10.08 -9.75 4.88
CA ARG A 90 -11.03 -8.66 5.19
C ARG A 90 -12.48 -8.99 4.88
N GLU A 91 -12.74 -9.93 3.97
CA GLU A 91 -14.08 -10.41 3.68
C GLU A 91 -14.62 -11.35 4.77
N THR A 92 -13.84 -11.62 5.82
CA THR A 92 -14.21 -12.51 6.92
C THR A 92 -14.41 -11.78 8.24
N THR A 93 -15.04 -12.48 9.19
CA THR A 93 -15.18 -12.06 10.58
C THR A 93 -14.71 -13.19 11.47
N ALA A 94 -13.74 -12.93 12.33
CA ALA A 94 -13.36 -13.88 13.36
C ALA A 94 -14.42 -13.93 14.45
N THR A 95 -14.79 -15.12 14.91
CA THR A 95 -15.74 -15.31 16.01
C THR A 95 -15.08 -16.02 17.19
N GLY A 96 -15.38 -15.57 18.40
CA GLY A 96 -14.88 -16.13 19.65
C GLY A 96 -15.55 -17.45 20.03
N SER A 97 -15.19 -17.96 21.20
CA SER A 97 -15.75 -19.20 21.77
C SER A 97 -17.26 -19.12 22.04
N ASP A 98 -17.80 -17.90 22.23
CA ASP A 98 -19.22 -17.61 22.45
C ASP A 98 -20.02 -17.44 21.14
N GLY A 99 -19.35 -17.54 19.99
CA GLY A 99 -19.94 -17.36 18.67
C GLY A 99 -20.15 -15.89 18.27
N GLN A 100 -19.79 -14.92 19.11
CA GLN A 100 -19.85 -13.50 18.77
C GLN A 100 -18.62 -13.09 17.95
N ALA A 101 -18.75 -12.01 17.18
CA ALA A 101 -17.62 -11.43 16.48
C ALA A 101 -16.55 -10.97 17.47
N LEU A 102 -15.28 -11.17 17.13
CA LEU A 102 -14.17 -10.61 17.89
C LEU A 102 -13.98 -9.14 17.51
N HIS A 103 -13.70 -8.30 18.50
CA HIS A 103 -13.54 -6.87 18.32
C HIS A 103 -12.31 -6.33 19.04
N ILE A 104 -11.72 -5.27 18.47
CA ILE A 104 -10.90 -4.31 19.19
C ILE A 104 -11.69 -3.00 19.22
N LYS A 105 -12.20 -2.62 20.40
CA LYS A 105 -13.17 -1.51 20.54
C LYS A 105 -14.36 -1.74 19.59
N GLU A 106 -14.65 -0.82 18.69
CA GLU A 106 -15.76 -0.92 17.73
C GLU A 106 -15.39 -1.67 16.44
N SER A 107 -14.11 -1.97 16.22
CA SER A 107 -13.62 -2.57 14.98
C SER A 107 -13.69 -4.09 15.01
N VAL A 108 -14.35 -4.68 14.03
CA VAL A 108 -14.48 -6.13 13.83
C VAL A 108 -13.14 -6.70 13.33
N VAL A 109 -12.66 -7.73 14.01
CA VAL A 109 -11.42 -8.41 13.65
C VAL A 109 -11.51 -9.01 12.24
N TRP A 110 -10.46 -8.76 11.46
CA TRP A 110 -10.32 -9.00 10.02
C TRP A 110 -11.11 -8.05 9.12
N LYS A 111 -12.41 -7.86 9.33
CA LYS A 111 -13.21 -6.98 8.47
C LYS A 111 -12.73 -5.52 8.46
N ASP A 112 -12.44 -4.98 9.64
CA ASP A 112 -12.06 -3.58 9.79
C ASP A 112 -10.53 -3.42 9.96
N LEU A 113 -9.81 -4.54 10.06
CA LEU A 113 -8.36 -4.60 10.30
C LEU A 113 -7.90 -3.61 11.38
N PRO A 114 -8.44 -3.71 12.63
CA PRO A 114 -8.07 -2.82 13.72
C PRO A 114 -6.55 -2.77 13.87
N THR A 115 -5.99 -1.58 14.12
CA THR A 115 -4.54 -1.33 14.31
C THR A 115 -3.61 -1.63 13.11
N PHE A 116 -4.09 -2.22 12.00
CA PHE A 116 -3.27 -2.54 10.82
C PHE A 116 -2.52 -1.32 10.26
N GLY A 117 -3.24 -0.20 10.08
CA GLY A 117 -2.66 1.06 9.63
C GLY A 117 -1.62 1.64 10.60
N TRP A 118 -1.76 1.39 11.90
CA TRP A 118 -0.78 1.83 12.91
C TRP A 118 0.53 1.05 12.79
N VAL A 119 0.45 -0.27 12.68
CA VAL A 119 1.64 -1.13 12.46
C VAL A 119 2.31 -0.79 11.12
N ALA A 120 1.52 -0.61 10.05
CA ALA A 120 2.03 -0.18 8.75
C ALA A 120 2.76 1.17 8.85
N ARG A 121 2.17 2.12 9.59
CA ARG A 121 2.71 3.46 9.80
C ARG A 121 4.04 3.44 10.54
N ASP A 122 4.18 2.61 11.58
CA ASP A 122 5.45 2.46 12.28
C ASP A 122 6.54 1.94 11.34
N LEU A 123 6.24 0.89 10.57
CA LEU A 123 7.22 0.34 9.62
C LEU A 123 7.60 1.32 8.51
N PHE A 124 6.64 2.11 8.01
CA PHE A 124 6.91 3.13 6.99
C PHE A 124 7.76 4.28 7.55
N ASN A 125 7.49 4.74 8.78
CA ASN A 125 8.18 5.89 9.38
C ASN A 125 9.61 5.58 9.84
N PHE A 126 9.85 4.36 10.31
CA PHE A 126 11.16 3.91 10.76
C PHE A 126 11.98 3.27 9.63
N GLY A 127 11.41 3.19 8.43
CA GLY A 127 12.18 2.97 7.21
C GLY A 127 13.04 4.19 6.92
N THR A 128 14.36 4.03 6.83
CA THR A 128 15.21 5.00 6.13
C THR A 128 14.56 5.31 4.77
N PRO A 129 14.54 6.57 4.29
CA PRO A 129 14.21 6.83 2.89
C PRO A 129 14.98 5.84 2.04
N ILE A 130 14.33 5.26 1.02
CA ILE A 130 14.89 4.15 0.26
C ILE A 130 16.27 4.59 -0.22
N SER A 131 17.30 3.98 0.39
CA SER A 131 18.68 4.44 0.19
C SER A 131 19.00 4.35 -1.29
N PRO A 132 19.77 5.30 -1.86
CA PRO A 132 20.31 5.15 -3.20
C PRO A 132 21.17 3.88 -3.33
N THR A 133 21.70 3.37 -2.22
CA THR A 133 22.48 2.13 -2.22
C THR A 133 21.56 0.91 -2.33
N PHE A 134 21.69 0.18 -3.44
CA PHE A 134 21.09 -1.14 -3.66
C PHE A 134 21.67 -2.19 -2.71
N ASP A 135 21.21 -2.18 -1.45
CA ASP A 135 21.45 -3.24 -0.49
C ASP A 135 20.17 -4.05 -0.23
N GLU A 136 20.31 -5.17 0.49
CA GLU A 136 19.17 -6.04 0.80
C GLU A 136 18.07 -5.31 1.60
N LYS A 137 18.44 -4.32 2.41
CA LYS A 137 17.48 -3.53 3.20
C LYS A 137 16.66 -2.63 2.27
N ALA A 138 17.30 -2.00 1.29
CA ALA A 138 16.64 -1.16 0.30
C ALA A 138 15.64 -1.99 -0.55
N HIS A 139 16.01 -3.20 -0.98
CA HIS A 139 15.08 -4.10 -1.67
C HIS A 139 13.91 -4.54 -0.80
N SER A 140 14.14 -4.88 0.47
CA SER A 140 13.06 -5.22 1.39
C SER A 140 12.10 -4.06 1.64
N LEU A 141 12.60 -2.82 1.70
CA LEU A 141 11.75 -1.62 1.79
C LEU A 141 10.97 -1.36 0.51
N LEU A 142 11.59 -1.54 -0.66
CA LEU A 142 10.90 -1.43 -1.95
C LEU A 142 9.76 -2.45 -2.08
N ASN A 143 10.02 -3.70 -1.70
CA ASN A 143 8.99 -4.75 -1.68
C ASN A 143 7.82 -4.36 -0.76
N LEU A 144 8.10 -3.83 0.43
CA LEU A 144 7.04 -3.38 1.34
C LEU A 144 6.27 -2.18 0.77
N ASN A 145 6.96 -1.21 0.16
CA ASN A 145 6.32 -0.07 -0.50
C ASN A 145 5.36 -0.53 -1.59
N HIS A 146 5.80 -1.45 -2.45
CA HIS A 146 4.95 -2.03 -3.48
C HIS A 146 3.72 -2.72 -2.90
N PHE A 147 3.88 -3.50 -1.83
CA PHE A 147 2.76 -4.16 -1.16
C PHE A 147 1.70 -3.14 -0.68
N PHE A 148 2.12 -2.01 -0.09
CA PHE A 148 1.20 -0.95 0.28
C PHE A 148 0.54 -0.28 -0.93
N ALA A 149 1.28 -0.03 -2.01
CA ALA A 149 0.74 0.52 -3.24
C ALA A 149 -0.31 -0.41 -3.88
N GLU A 150 -0.08 -1.73 -3.87
CA GLU A 150 -1.03 -2.73 -4.36
C GLU A 150 -2.30 -2.81 -3.50
N LEU A 151 -2.18 -2.75 -2.16
CA LEU A 151 -3.33 -2.68 -1.26
C LEU A 151 -4.10 -1.37 -1.47
N TYR A 152 -3.38 -0.26 -1.61
CA TYR A 152 -3.98 1.03 -1.89
C TYR A 152 -4.79 0.99 -3.18
N GLY A 153 -4.19 0.58 -4.30
CA GLY A 153 -4.83 0.59 -5.62
C GLY A 153 -6.16 -0.14 -5.71
N ARG A 154 -6.38 -1.14 -4.85
CA ARG A 154 -7.61 -1.94 -4.77
C ARG A 154 -8.60 -1.47 -3.70
N ALA A 155 -8.31 -0.39 -2.96
CA ALA A 155 -9.15 0.11 -1.87
C ALA A 155 -10.42 0.82 -2.35
N GLU A 156 -10.51 1.15 -3.65
CA GLU A 156 -11.64 1.85 -4.28
C GLU A 156 -12.05 3.13 -3.53
N LEU A 157 -11.08 3.98 -3.21
CA LEU A 157 -11.28 5.13 -2.35
C LEU A 157 -12.18 6.19 -3.00
N ASP A 158 -13.05 6.79 -2.18
CA ASP A 158 -13.91 7.91 -2.55
C ASP A 158 -13.71 9.14 -1.64
N GLY A 159 -12.87 9.04 -0.60
CA GLY A 159 -12.60 10.13 0.34
C GLY A 159 -13.72 10.40 1.35
N SER A 160 -14.83 9.65 1.31
CA SER A 160 -15.99 9.81 2.20
C SER A 160 -15.98 8.83 3.37
N THR A 161 -15.46 7.63 3.14
CA THR A 161 -15.47 6.53 4.11
C THR A 161 -14.05 6.05 4.40
N PRO A 162 -13.62 5.99 5.69
CA PRO A 162 -12.32 5.44 6.03
C PRO A 162 -12.17 4.00 5.53
N HIS A 163 -11.08 3.73 4.83
CA HIS A 163 -10.75 2.38 4.36
C HIS A 163 -9.48 1.87 5.05
N PRO A 164 -9.40 0.61 5.50
CA PRO A 164 -8.20 0.08 6.17
C PRO A 164 -6.93 0.06 5.30
N PHE A 165 -7.10 0.15 3.97
CA PHE A 165 -6.01 0.25 2.99
C PHE A 165 -5.86 1.67 2.42
N ASP A 166 -6.44 2.68 3.06
CA ASP A 166 -6.14 4.07 2.72
C ASP A 166 -4.72 4.42 3.17
N PHE A 167 -3.79 4.30 2.23
CA PHE A 167 -2.40 4.71 2.34
C PHE A 167 -2.11 5.98 1.53
N SER A 168 -3.10 6.87 1.35
CA SER A 168 -2.91 8.13 0.61
C SER A 168 -1.76 8.98 1.15
N ASN A 169 -1.51 8.95 2.46
CA ASN A 169 -0.37 9.64 3.07
C ASN A 169 0.98 9.06 2.62
N PHE A 170 1.11 7.74 2.48
CA PHE A 170 2.36 7.09 2.05
C PHE A 170 2.64 7.40 0.58
N ALA A 171 1.60 7.40 -0.25
CA ALA A 171 1.68 7.81 -1.64
C ALA A 171 2.21 9.24 -1.76
N VAL A 172 1.57 10.20 -1.07
CA VAL A 172 1.98 11.61 -1.11
C VAL A 172 3.40 11.80 -0.59
N TRP A 173 3.80 11.14 0.51
CA TRP A 173 5.16 11.28 1.02
C TRP A 173 6.20 10.74 0.04
N THR A 174 5.96 9.56 -0.53
CA THR A 174 6.87 8.95 -1.51
C THR A 174 7.01 9.81 -2.75
N LEU A 175 5.89 10.28 -3.32
CA LEU A 175 5.89 11.08 -4.55
C LEU A 175 6.48 12.48 -4.32
N ARG A 176 6.16 13.11 -3.18
CA ARG A 176 6.73 14.40 -2.79
C ARG A 176 8.23 14.32 -2.63
N ASP A 177 8.72 13.31 -1.91
CA ASP A 177 10.16 13.16 -1.65
C ASP A 177 10.94 13.00 -2.95
N VAL A 178 10.40 12.33 -3.97
CA VAL A 178 11.08 12.16 -5.26
C VAL A 178 10.94 13.40 -6.15
N PHE A 179 9.73 13.93 -6.32
CA PHE A 179 9.45 14.88 -7.40
C PHE A 179 9.31 16.34 -6.95
N GLU A 180 9.01 16.59 -5.68
CA GLU A 180 8.73 17.95 -5.18
C GLU A 180 9.82 18.51 -4.27
N VAL A 181 10.83 17.71 -3.91
CA VAL A 181 11.96 18.14 -3.07
C VAL A 181 13.21 18.36 -3.92
N GLU A 182 14.03 19.33 -3.51
CA GLU A 182 15.36 19.52 -4.08
C GLU A 182 16.32 18.43 -3.62
N HIS A 183 17.00 17.81 -4.57
CA HIS A 183 18.01 16.79 -4.31
C HIS A 183 19.39 17.35 -4.66
N PRO A 184 20.44 17.05 -3.87
CA PRO A 184 21.80 17.39 -4.26
C PRO A 184 22.14 16.84 -5.64
N GLU A 185 22.94 17.59 -6.41
CA GLU A 185 23.41 17.14 -7.72
C GLU A 185 24.12 15.78 -7.62
N GLY A 186 23.79 14.86 -8.54
CA GLY A 186 24.34 13.51 -8.55
C GLY A 186 23.69 12.52 -7.57
N THR A 187 22.61 12.90 -6.88
CA THR A 187 21.81 11.96 -6.07
C THR A 187 21.20 10.89 -6.98
N ASP A 188 21.48 9.62 -6.70
CA ASP A 188 20.81 8.49 -7.36
C ASP A 188 19.39 8.33 -6.78
N LEU A 189 18.38 8.54 -7.62
CA LEU A 189 16.98 8.38 -7.25
C LEU A 189 16.39 7.07 -7.78
N GLY A 190 17.17 6.13 -8.30
CA GLY A 190 16.67 4.93 -8.99
C GLY A 190 15.65 4.13 -8.16
N LEU A 191 16.00 3.75 -6.94
CA LEU A 191 15.08 2.99 -6.09
C LEU A 191 13.90 3.81 -5.57
N ALA A 192 14.11 5.09 -5.24
CA ALA A 192 13.05 5.98 -4.79
C ALA A 192 12.05 6.26 -5.92
N GLY A 193 12.53 6.46 -7.14
CA GLY A 193 11.73 6.59 -8.36
C GLY A 193 10.95 5.32 -8.69
N LEU A 194 11.54 4.13 -8.48
CA LEU A 194 10.81 2.87 -8.63
C LEU A 194 9.70 2.71 -7.57
N ALA A 195 9.92 3.17 -6.35
CA ALA A 195 8.87 3.22 -5.33
C ALA A 195 7.75 4.20 -5.69
N ALA A 196 8.10 5.38 -6.21
CA ALA A 196 7.16 6.36 -6.74
C ALA A 196 6.36 5.81 -7.94
N PHE A 197 7.02 5.06 -8.84
CA PHE A 197 6.39 4.34 -9.93
C PHE A 197 5.29 3.40 -9.42
N HIS A 198 5.56 2.59 -8.40
CA HIS A 198 4.56 1.68 -7.84
C HIS A 198 3.29 2.42 -7.37
N TRP A 199 3.45 3.59 -6.73
CA TRP A 199 2.29 4.39 -6.30
C TRP A 199 1.49 4.95 -7.48
N LEU A 200 2.16 5.43 -8.52
CA LEU A 200 1.49 5.93 -9.73
C LEU A 200 0.83 4.80 -10.51
N GLU A 201 1.49 3.66 -10.67
CA GLU A 201 0.95 2.51 -11.41
C GLU A 201 -0.28 1.92 -10.71
N GLN A 202 -0.20 1.67 -9.40
CA GLN A 202 -1.26 1.00 -8.66
C GLN A 202 -2.35 1.97 -8.20
N GLY A 203 -1.97 3.19 -7.82
CA GLY A 203 -2.84 4.15 -7.13
C GLY A 203 -3.63 5.08 -8.03
N LEU A 204 -3.42 5.03 -9.34
CA LEU A 204 -3.91 6.05 -10.27
C LEU A 204 -5.42 6.30 -10.18
N MET A 205 -6.20 5.22 -10.17
CA MET A 205 -7.66 5.32 -10.12
C MET A 205 -8.14 5.94 -8.80
N ASN A 206 -7.47 5.66 -7.69
CA ASN A 206 -7.80 6.30 -6.42
C ASN A 206 -7.38 7.77 -6.41
N PHE A 207 -6.20 8.12 -6.93
CA PHE A 207 -5.81 9.55 -7.05
C PHE A 207 -6.85 10.32 -7.85
N ALA A 208 -7.32 9.74 -8.94
CA ALA A 208 -8.35 10.35 -9.77
C ALA A 208 -9.66 10.57 -9.01
N LYS A 209 -10.17 9.54 -8.32
CA LYS A 209 -11.39 9.64 -7.52
C LYS A 209 -11.26 10.65 -6.38
N LEU A 210 -10.15 10.61 -5.64
CA LEU A 210 -9.88 11.52 -4.53
C LEU A 210 -9.78 12.98 -5.02
N ALA A 211 -9.15 13.20 -6.17
CA ALA A 211 -9.06 14.52 -6.79
C ALA A 211 -10.43 15.04 -7.26
N GLN A 212 -11.24 14.18 -7.89
CA GLN A 212 -12.62 14.50 -8.30
C GLN A 212 -13.48 14.92 -7.10
N ASN A 213 -13.27 14.27 -5.95
CA ASN A 213 -14.05 14.51 -4.74
C ASN A 213 -13.48 15.63 -3.84
N ASP A 214 -12.52 16.43 -4.31
CA ASP A 214 -11.84 17.48 -3.52
C ASP A 214 -11.33 16.98 -2.15
N PHE A 215 -10.87 15.73 -2.10
CA PHE A 215 -10.36 15.12 -0.88
C PHE A 215 -9.05 15.79 -0.45
N LYS A 216 -8.98 16.18 0.83
CA LYS A 216 -7.85 16.89 1.41
C LYS A 216 -7.26 16.11 2.57
N LEU A 217 -5.96 15.89 2.52
CA LEU A 217 -5.22 15.31 3.63
C LEU A 217 -5.08 16.34 4.75
N GLU A 218 -5.21 15.88 5.99
CA GLU A 218 -5.17 16.75 7.15
C GLU A 218 -3.77 17.34 7.42
N GLY A 219 -3.76 18.57 7.92
CA GLY A 219 -2.56 19.23 8.42
C GLY A 219 -1.45 19.38 7.37
N LYS A 220 -0.22 19.00 7.74
CA LYS A 220 0.97 19.10 6.87
C LYS A 220 1.18 17.85 6.00
N VAL A 221 0.33 16.83 6.11
CA VAL A 221 0.51 15.57 5.38
C VAL A 221 0.50 15.83 3.89
N GLY A 222 -0.52 16.57 3.42
CA GLY A 222 -0.72 16.94 2.02
C GLY A 222 0.08 18.15 1.53
N ALA A 223 0.89 18.79 2.37
CA ALA A 223 1.63 20.00 1.96
C ALA A 223 2.60 19.70 0.80
N PRO A 224 2.87 20.68 -0.09
CA PRO A 224 3.82 20.53 -1.18
C PRO A 224 5.26 20.41 -0.67
N GLY A 225 6.14 19.85 -1.51
CA GLY A 225 7.59 19.85 -1.31
C GLY A 225 8.24 21.20 -1.62
N SER A 226 9.55 21.30 -1.35
CA SER A 226 10.31 22.57 -1.42
C SER A 226 10.30 23.24 -2.79
N LYS A 227 10.24 22.47 -3.89
CA LYS A 227 10.18 22.99 -5.28
C LYS A 227 8.87 23.72 -5.59
N PHE A 228 7.82 23.42 -4.84
CA PHE A 228 6.46 23.90 -5.06
C PHE A 228 5.86 24.50 -3.79
N ALA A 229 6.71 25.09 -2.93
CA ALA A 229 6.31 25.60 -1.62
C ALA A 229 5.29 26.76 -1.68
N ASP A 230 5.14 27.39 -2.84
CA ASP A 230 4.16 28.43 -3.15
C ASP A 230 2.79 27.88 -3.56
N ARG A 231 2.68 26.57 -3.81
CA ARG A 231 1.41 25.90 -4.14
C ARG A 231 0.58 25.65 -2.88
N ASP A 232 -0.74 25.64 -3.04
CA ASP A 232 -1.70 25.44 -1.95
C ASP A 232 -2.19 23.98 -1.83
N TRP A 233 -1.55 23.05 -2.55
CA TRP A 233 -1.88 21.62 -2.57
C TRP A 233 -2.06 21.01 -1.17
N LYS A 234 -3.08 20.15 -1.07
CA LYS A 234 -3.52 19.41 0.12
C LYS A 234 -3.72 17.92 -0.14
N GLY A 235 -3.48 17.42 -1.34
CA GLY A 235 -3.66 16.01 -1.63
C GLY A 235 -3.26 15.67 -3.06
N PHE A 236 -4.25 15.26 -3.84
CA PHE A 236 -4.10 14.72 -5.19
C PHE A 236 -4.56 15.70 -6.27
N GLU A 237 -4.36 17.00 -6.05
CA GLU A 237 -4.73 18.02 -7.02
C GLU A 237 -4.17 17.69 -8.41
N VAL A 238 -4.97 17.96 -9.45
CA VAL A 238 -4.66 17.55 -10.83
C VAL A 238 -3.29 18.03 -11.30
N ASP A 239 -2.94 19.29 -11.03
CA ASP A 239 -1.66 19.85 -11.42
C ASP A 239 -0.49 19.23 -10.65
N ARG A 240 -0.69 18.84 -9.38
CA ARG A 240 0.26 18.07 -8.59
C ARG A 240 0.50 16.67 -9.16
N VAL A 241 -0.57 15.94 -9.48
CA VAL A 241 -0.46 14.60 -10.08
C VAL A 241 0.29 14.66 -11.42
N ASN A 242 0.05 15.72 -12.20
CA ASN A 242 0.79 15.96 -13.44
C ASN A 242 2.29 16.17 -13.21
N VAL A 243 2.69 16.91 -12.16
CA VAL A 243 4.10 17.07 -11.79
C VAL A 243 4.75 15.71 -11.51
N TRP A 244 4.07 14.83 -10.79
CA TRP A 244 4.58 13.48 -10.51
C TRP A 244 4.70 12.63 -11.77
N ALA A 245 3.70 12.67 -12.65
CA ALA A 245 3.71 11.92 -13.90
C ALA A 245 4.84 12.38 -14.84
N VAL A 246 5.05 13.69 -14.97
CA VAL A 246 6.16 14.25 -15.77
C VAL A 246 7.50 13.87 -15.15
N GLY A 247 7.66 14.03 -13.84
CA GLY A 247 8.87 13.66 -13.14
C GLY A 247 9.23 12.19 -13.37
N LEU A 248 8.26 11.29 -13.28
CA LEU A 248 8.47 9.86 -13.54
C LEU A 248 8.92 9.59 -14.99
N LYS A 249 8.33 10.28 -15.98
CA LYS A 249 8.70 10.14 -17.39
C LYS A 249 10.14 10.58 -17.67
N GLU A 250 10.62 11.59 -16.95
CA GLU A 250 11.99 12.08 -17.05
C GLU A 250 13.00 11.13 -16.36
N MET A 251 12.53 10.28 -15.46
CA MET A 251 13.35 9.20 -14.91
C MET A 251 13.48 8.09 -15.96
N ALA A 252 14.71 7.82 -16.41
CA ALA A 252 15.04 6.84 -17.44
C ALA A 252 14.92 5.38 -16.93
N PHE A 253 13.73 4.99 -16.48
CA PHE A 253 13.40 3.60 -16.20
C PHE A 253 13.01 2.87 -17.50
N GLU A 254 13.02 1.53 -17.45
CA GLU A 254 12.58 0.67 -18.56
C GLU A 254 11.19 1.06 -19.10
N SER A 255 10.79 0.50 -20.25
CA SER A 255 9.56 0.83 -20.99
C SER A 255 8.28 0.93 -20.15
N ASP A 256 8.22 0.20 -19.04
CA ASP A 256 7.05 0.10 -18.17
C ASP A 256 6.79 1.41 -17.40
N ALA A 257 7.84 2.16 -17.04
CA ALA A 257 7.70 3.46 -16.36
C ALA A 257 7.14 4.54 -17.29
N ALA A 258 7.54 4.54 -18.56
CA ALA A 258 6.99 5.44 -19.56
C ALA A 258 5.49 5.17 -19.77
N MET A 259 5.08 3.89 -19.78
CA MET A 259 3.68 3.50 -19.88
C MET A 259 2.86 3.91 -18.65
N ALA A 260 3.39 3.73 -17.43
CA ALA A 260 2.70 4.17 -16.22
C ALA A 260 2.60 5.71 -16.14
N ALA A 261 3.63 6.44 -16.56
CA ALA A 261 3.59 7.90 -16.63
C ALA A 261 2.55 8.39 -17.65
N GLU A 262 2.42 7.73 -18.79
CA GLU A 262 1.38 8.04 -19.78
C GLU A 262 -0.02 7.80 -19.22
N LYS A 263 -0.27 6.62 -18.62
CA LYS A 263 -1.53 6.34 -17.92
C LYS A 263 -1.79 7.39 -16.83
N ALA A 264 -0.77 7.76 -16.07
CA ALA A 264 -0.91 8.74 -15.00
C ALA A 264 -1.35 10.12 -15.52
N ALA A 265 -0.74 10.58 -16.61
CA ALA A 265 -1.14 11.80 -17.29
C ALA A 265 -2.54 11.71 -17.90
N GLU A 266 -2.93 10.55 -18.44
CA GLU A 266 -4.28 10.31 -18.95
C GLU A 266 -5.34 10.39 -17.84
N ALA A 267 -5.12 9.78 -16.68
CA ALA A 267 -6.09 9.88 -15.60
C ALA A 267 -6.12 11.29 -15.00
N ALA A 268 -4.97 11.98 -14.87
CA ALA A 268 -4.97 13.39 -14.46
C ALA A 268 -5.78 14.27 -15.43
N LYS A 269 -5.69 13.99 -16.74
CA LYS A 269 -6.54 14.64 -17.75
C LYS A 269 -8.00 14.25 -17.61
N ALA A 270 -8.33 12.97 -17.40
CA ALA A 270 -9.69 12.49 -17.21
C ALA A 270 -10.36 13.12 -15.97
N VAL A 271 -9.61 13.30 -14.88
CA VAL A 271 -10.05 14.05 -13.70
C VAL A 271 -10.38 15.49 -14.08
N LYS A 272 -9.46 16.17 -14.77
CA LYS A 272 -9.65 17.56 -15.21
C LYS A 272 -10.91 17.72 -16.05
N ASP A 273 -11.07 16.86 -17.06
CA ASP A 273 -12.20 16.87 -17.99
C ASP A 273 -13.52 16.63 -17.25
N ALA A 274 -13.53 15.75 -16.24
CA ALA A 274 -14.69 15.52 -15.37
C ALA A 274 -15.04 16.77 -14.52
N THR A 275 -14.08 17.37 -13.82
CA THR A 275 -14.30 18.60 -13.02
C THR A 275 -14.73 19.80 -13.86
N ASP A 276 -14.21 19.95 -15.08
CA ASP A 276 -14.58 21.03 -16.00
C ASP A 276 -16.00 20.83 -16.57
N SER A 277 -16.50 19.60 -16.64
CA SER A 277 -17.84 19.26 -17.12
C SER A 277 -18.92 19.56 -16.08
N GLU A 278 -18.71 19.21 -14.81
CA GLU A 278 -19.64 19.51 -13.70
C GLU A 278 -19.76 21.02 -13.44
N THR A 279 -18.66 21.76 -13.60
CA THR A 279 -18.64 23.23 -13.48
C THR A 279 -19.44 23.93 -14.58
N LYS A 280 -19.63 23.28 -15.74
CA LYS A 280 -20.47 23.79 -16.84
C LYS A 280 -21.95 23.46 -16.68
N GLU A 281 -22.30 22.35 -16.02
CA GLU A 281 -23.70 21.99 -15.75
C GLU A 281 -24.28 22.74 -14.54
N ALA A 282 -23.44 23.25 -13.63
CA ALA A 282 -23.85 24.05 -12.48
C ALA A 282 -24.03 25.57 -12.76
N LYS A 283 -23.86 26.02 -14.02
CA LYS A 283 -24.03 27.42 -14.47
C LYS A 283 -25.19 27.55 -15.44
#